data_AF-A0A955LM76-F1
#
_entry.id   AF-A0A955LM76-F1
#
_cell.length_a   1.000
_cell.length_b   1.000
_cell.length_c   1.000
_cell.angle_alpha   90.00
_cell.angle_beta   90.00
_cell.angle_gamma   90.00
#
_symmetry.space_group_name_H-M   'P 1'
#
loop_
_entity.id
_entity.type
_entity.pdbx_description
1 polymer ?
#
loop_
_entity_poly.entity_id
_entity_poly.type
_entity_poly.pdbx_seq_one_letter_code
_entity_poly.pdbx_strand_id
1 'polypeptide(L)'
;VEGATRALDDPNPSNIEMTVKKVVNNKFIDGQLDECPLTLKEIEKISSTFIRILTAMYHGRVKYPEKKNGADKNGAKKNRSAFKDGNRHNRSAEEAPAQDQQHPDDRRDDPPPSENT
;
A
#
# COMPACT_ATOMS: atom_id res chain seq x y z
N VAL A 1 13.02 4.12 22.89
CA VAL A 1 12.63 4.36 21.47
C VAL A 1 13.00 5.78 21.04
N GLU A 2 12.58 6.83 21.77
CA GLU A 2 12.89 8.23 21.45
C GLU A 2 14.40 8.52 21.28
N GLY A 3 15.27 7.99 22.14
CA GLY A 3 16.72 8.18 22.02
C GLY A 3 17.31 7.65 20.71
N ALA A 4 16.75 6.55 20.16
CA ALA A 4 17.21 6.00 18.88
C ALA A 4 16.80 6.88 17.69
N THR A 5 15.61 7.50 17.74
CA THR A 5 15.19 8.41 16.67
C THR A 5 15.88 9.78 16.75
N ARG A 6 16.28 10.22 17.95
CA ARG A 6 17.05 11.46 18.17
C ARG A 6 18.50 11.38 17.70
N ALA A 7 19.04 10.16 17.60
CA ALA A 7 20.39 9.88 17.14
C ALA A 7 20.51 9.74 15.61
N LEU A 8 19.39 9.83 14.87
CA LEU A 8 19.42 9.83 13.40
C LEU A 8 19.91 11.19 12.88
N ASP A 9 20.84 11.17 11.93
CA ASP A 9 21.34 12.39 11.27
C ASP A 9 20.22 13.12 10.50
N ASP A 10 19.31 12.37 9.87
CA ASP A 10 18.11 12.87 9.19
C ASP A 10 16.86 12.10 9.64
N PRO A 11 16.02 12.70 10.51
CA PRO A 11 14.79 12.09 11.01
C PRO A 11 13.66 12.27 9.98
N ASN A 12 13.81 11.73 8.78
CA ASN A 12 12.73 11.63 7.81
C ASN A 12 11.73 10.52 8.19
N PRO A 13 10.49 10.54 7.68
CA PRO A 13 9.44 9.61 8.10
C PRO A 13 9.83 8.14 7.90
N SER A 14 10.52 7.84 6.80
CA SER A 14 10.96 6.48 6.45
C SER A 14 12.03 5.96 7.40
N ASN A 15 13.00 6.81 7.77
CA ASN A 15 14.05 6.48 8.72
C ASN A 15 13.48 6.29 10.14
N ILE A 16 12.53 7.12 10.54
CA ILE A 16 11.79 6.98 11.81
C ILE A 16 11.06 5.64 11.84
N GLU A 17 10.32 5.31 10.77
CA GLU A 17 9.61 4.03 10.66
C GLU A 17 10.56 2.84 10.79
N MET A 18 11.66 2.84 10.03
CA MET A 18 12.64 1.76 10.07
C MET A 18 13.24 1.61 11.47
N THR A 19 13.58 2.72 12.12
CA THR A 19 14.16 2.73 13.46
C THR A 19 13.18 2.21 14.51
N VAL A 20 11.91 2.64 14.47
CA VAL A 20 10.87 2.16 15.40
C VAL A 20 10.66 0.66 15.20
N LYS A 21 10.48 0.20 13.96
CA LYS A 21 10.32 -1.23 13.64
C LYS A 21 11.50 -2.06 14.14
N LYS A 22 12.73 -1.59 13.91
CA LYS A 22 13.95 -2.27 14.39
C LYS A 22 13.98 -2.38 15.91
N VAL A 23 13.69 -1.30 16.62
CA VAL A 23 13.71 -1.32 18.09
C VAL A 23 12.64 -2.25 18.65
N VAL A 24 11.40 -2.19 18.12
CA VAL A 24 10.31 -3.05 18.58
C VAL A 24 10.61 -4.52 18.28
N ASN A 25 11.11 -4.83 17.09
CA ASN A 25 11.46 -6.19 16.71
C ASN A 25 12.59 -6.75 17.58
N ASN A 26 13.63 -5.95 17.88
CA ASN A 26 14.68 -6.37 18.78
C ASN A 26 14.12 -6.70 20.17
N LYS A 27 13.22 -5.86 20.70
CA LYS A 27 12.58 -6.12 22.01
C LYS A 27 11.72 -7.39 22.01
N PHE A 28 11.07 -7.69 20.89
CA PHE A 28 10.30 -8.90 20.71
C PHE A 28 11.19 -10.14 20.65
N ILE A 29 12.26 -10.12 19.86
CA ILE A 29 13.20 -11.24 19.73
C ILE A 29 13.97 -11.49 21.04
N ASP A 30 14.29 -10.43 21.78
CA ASP A 30 14.94 -10.50 23.08
C ASP A 30 14.03 -11.08 24.19
N GLY A 31 12.77 -11.42 23.89
CA GLY A 31 11.81 -11.99 24.86
C GLY A 31 11.30 -11.00 25.91
N GLN A 32 11.55 -9.69 25.73
CA GLN A 32 11.21 -8.68 26.76
C GLN A 32 9.70 -8.47 26.91
N LEU A 33 8.88 -9.08 26.05
CA LEU A 33 7.43 -8.96 26.03
C LEU A 33 6.73 -10.30 26.36
N ASP A 34 7.47 -11.35 26.73
CA ASP A 34 6.95 -12.71 26.86
C ASP A 34 5.92 -12.87 28.00
N GLU A 35 6.06 -12.09 29.07
CA GLU A 35 5.13 -12.10 30.21
C GLU A 35 3.98 -11.09 30.04
N CYS A 36 3.92 -10.38 28.91
CA CYS A 36 2.85 -9.43 28.62
C CYS A 36 1.78 -10.09 27.75
N PRO A 37 0.47 -9.95 28.06
CA PRO A 37 -0.62 -10.49 27.25
C PRO A 37 -0.89 -9.60 26.03
N LEU A 38 0.14 -9.34 25.21
CA LEU A 38 0.06 -8.55 24.00
C LEU A 38 -0.04 -9.46 22.78
N THR A 39 -1.01 -9.16 21.91
CA THR A 39 -1.11 -9.79 20.59
C THR A 39 -0.16 -9.11 19.60
N LEU A 40 0.24 -9.84 18.54
CA LEU A 40 1.04 -9.26 17.45
C LEU A 40 0.38 -8.02 16.82
N LYS A 41 -0.95 -8.05 16.69
CA LYS A 41 -1.75 -6.91 16.20
C LYS A 41 -1.61 -5.67 17.09
N GLU A 42 -1.53 -5.85 18.40
CA GLU A 42 -1.34 -4.74 19.34
C GLU A 42 0.09 -4.18 19.26
N ILE A 43 1.08 -5.03 19.08
CA ILE A 43 2.48 -4.62 18.86
C ILE A 43 2.61 -3.78 17.58
N GLU A 44 1.93 -4.17 16.50
CA GLU A 44 1.86 -3.36 15.26
C GLU A 44 1.18 -2.00 15.49
N LYS A 45 0.08 -1.99 16.25
CA LYS A 45 -0.64 -0.77 16.60
C LYS A 45 0.21 0.18 17.45
N ILE A 46 0.94 -0.35 18.42
CA ILE A 46 1.90 0.39 19.25
C ILE A 46 3.00 0.99 18.36
N SER A 47 3.60 0.18 17.49
CA SER A 47 4.64 0.61 16.55
C SER A 47 4.16 1.77 15.66
N SER A 48 2.98 1.62 15.05
CA SER A 48 2.36 2.65 14.20
C SER A 48 2.09 3.95 14.97
N THR A 49 1.68 3.83 16.24
CA THR A 49 1.44 4.99 17.11
C THR A 49 2.74 5.74 17.40
N PHE A 50 3.84 5.03 17.71
CA PHE A 50 5.14 5.65 17.90
C PHE A 50 5.64 6.35 16.65
N ILE A 51 5.51 5.72 15.47
CA ILE A 51 5.88 6.34 14.19
C ILE A 51 5.12 7.66 14.01
N ARG A 52 3.80 7.65 14.18
CA ARG A 52 2.97 8.86 14.03
C ARG A 52 3.39 9.98 14.98
N ILE A 53 3.62 9.66 16.26
CA ILE A 53 4.01 10.64 17.27
C ILE A 53 5.39 11.22 16.94
N LEU A 54 6.38 10.36 16.64
CA LEU A 54 7.75 10.79 16.37
C LEU A 54 7.82 11.61 15.07
N THR A 55 7.15 11.17 14.00
CA THR A 55 7.06 11.94 12.75
C THR A 55 6.44 13.33 12.98
N ALA A 56 5.41 13.44 13.81
CA ALA A 56 4.81 14.73 14.17
C ALA A 56 5.75 15.62 15.01
N MET A 57 6.57 15.02 15.87
CA MET A 57 7.57 15.74 16.68
C MET A 57 8.70 16.30 15.80
N TYR A 58 9.19 15.53 14.82
CA TYR A 58 10.34 15.90 14.00
C TYR A 58 9.99 16.76 12.76
N HIS A 59 8.74 16.77 12.29
CA HIS A 59 8.33 17.61 11.14
C HIS A 59 7.70 18.96 11.46
N GLY A 60 7.89 19.45 12.68
CA GLY A 60 7.73 20.86 13.02
C GLY A 60 6.29 21.38 12.97
N ARG A 61 5.95 22.26 13.91
CA ARG A 61 4.71 23.02 13.83
C ARG A 61 4.73 23.87 12.57
N VAL A 62 3.68 23.78 11.75
CA VAL A 62 3.52 24.62 10.56
C VAL A 62 3.57 26.09 10.98
N LYS A 63 4.51 26.84 10.40
CA LYS A 63 4.58 28.30 10.57
C LYS A 63 3.33 28.88 9.94
N TYR A 64 2.51 29.60 10.72
CA TYR A 64 1.33 30.25 10.17
C TYR A 64 1.75 31.17 9.02
N PRO A 65 1.02 31.16 7.90
CA PRO A 65 1.30 32.08 6.80
C PRO A 65 1.17 33.49 7.35
N GLU A 66 2.27 34.23 7.40
CA GLU A 66 2.23 35.65 7.72
C GLU A 66 1.33 36.32 6.68
N LYS A 67 0.28 37.00 7.15
CA LYS A 67 -0.57 37.81 6.28
C LYS A 67 0.32 38.87 5.63
N LYS A 68 0.74 38.63 4.38
CA LYS A 68 1.29 39.68 3.52
C LYS A 68 0.18 40.69 3.26
N ASN A 69 0.09 41.70 4.11
CA ASN A 69 -0.59 42.93 3.78
C ASN A 69 0.29 43.65 2.75
N GLY A 70 -0.09 43.58 1.47
CA GLY A 70 0.61 44.32 0.41
C GLY A 70 0.45 43.62 -0.93
N ALA A 71 -0.28 44.25 -1.82
CA ALA A 71 -0.66 43.79 -3.14
C ALA A 71 0.53 43.32 -3.99
N ASP A 72 0.42 42.13 -4.58
CA ASP A 72 0.91 41.91 -5.94
C ASP A 72 0.06 40.83 -6.62
N LYS A 73 -0.54 41.21 -7.75
CA LYS A 73 -1.26 40.30 -8.64
C LYS A 73 -0.22 39.67 -9.56
N ASN A 74 -0.10 38.33 -9.53
CA ASN A 74 0.00 37.45 -10.72
C ASN A 74 0.62 36.09 -10.36
N GLY A 75 -0.02 35.01 -10.78
CA GLY A 75 0.55 33.67 -10.67
C GLY A 75 -0.47 32.55 -10.59
N ALA A 76 -1.22 32.36 -11.67
CA ALA A 76 -2.06 31.18 -11.88
C ALA A 76 -1.25 29.88 -11.70
N LYS A 77 -1.78 28.88 -10.97
CA LYS A 77 -2.00 27.51 -11.48
C LYS A 77 -3.15 26.84 -10.73
N LYS A 78 -4.00 26.25 -11.56
CA LYS A 78 -5.27 25.57 -11.30
C LYS A 78 -4.98 24.07 -11.25
N ASN A 79 -5.30 23.41 -10.14
CA ASN A 79 -5.47 21.95 -10.09
C ASN A 79 -6.57 21.59 -9.08
N ARG A 80 -7.81 21.91 -9.47
CA ARG A 80 -9.00 21.20 -8.98
C ARG A 80 -9.07 19.87 -9.73
N SER A 81 -8.49 18.80 -9.20
CA SER A 81 -8.91 17.45 -9.58
C SER A 81 -10.12 17.09 -8.72
N ALA A 82 -11.28 17.31 -9.34
CA ALA A 82 -12.58 17.03 -8.79
C ALA A 82 -12.71 15.54 -8.43
N PHE A 83 -13.17 15.32 -7.20
CA PHE A 83 -13.90 14.14 -6.76
C PHE A 83 -15.01 13.84 -7.79
N LYS A 84 -15.03 12.64 -8.36
CA LYS A 84 -16.15 12.21 -9.23
C LYS A 84 -16.50 10.77 -8.91
N ASP A 85 -17.49 10.65 -8.03
CA ASP A 85 -18.32 9.47 -7.87
C ASP A 85 -18.98 9.09 -9.21
N GLY A 86 -19.04 7.79 -9.51
CA GLY A 86 -19.95 7.28 -10.53
C GLY A 86 -19.42 6.08 -11.30
N ASN A 87 -19.48 4.89 -10.72
CA ASN A 87 -19.53 3.65 -11.50
C ASN A 87 -20.97 3.12 -11.49
N ARG A 88 -21.75 3.50 -12.51
CA ARG A 88 -23.07 2.93 -12.79
C ARG A 88 -23.01 2.15 -14.11
N HIS A 89 -23.24 0.85 -13.99
CA HIS A 89 -24.06 0.01 -14.84
C HIS A 89 -24.13 0.36 -16.34
N ASN A 90 -23.55 -0.50 -17.17
CA ASN A 90 -24.06 -0.72 -18.52
C ASN A 90 -24.59 -2.16 -18.62
N ARG A 91 -25.88 -2.30 -18.91
CA ARG A 91 -26.60 -3.57 -19.13
C ARG A 91 -27.39 -3.44 -20.44
N SER A 92 -27.37 -4.53 -21.22
CA SER A 92 -28.25 -4.86 -22.37
C SER A 92 -27.79 -4.29 -23.72
N ALA A 93 -27.77 -5.01 -24.86
CA ALA A 93 -28.24 -6.33 -25.30
C ALA A 93 -27.36 -6.74 -26.50
N GLU A 94 -27.16 -8.00 -26.88
CA GLU A 94 -28.10 -8.83 -27.67
C GLU A 94 -27.58 -10.28 -27.75
N GLU A 95 -28.50 -11.23 -27.94
CA GLU A 95 -28.41 -12.65 -27.58
C GLU A 95 -28.47 -13.56 -28.83
N ALA A 96 -27.60 -14.59 -28.89
CA ALA A 96 -27.71 -15.93 -29.52
C ALA A 96 -27.81 -16.09 -31.07
N PRO A 97 -27.68 -17.31 -31.68
CA PRO A 97 -27.35 -18.65 -31.14
C PRO A 97 -26.23 -19.43 -31.90
N ALA A 98 -25.86 -20.58 -31.35
CA ALA A 98 -25.02 -21.62 -31.95
C ALA A 98 -25.71 -22.36 -33.10
N GLN A 99 -24.99 -22.67 -34.19
CA GLN A 99 -25.31 -23.77 -35.10
C GLN A 99 -24.04 -24.48 -35.63
N ASP A 100 -24.03 -25.76 -35.30
CA ASP A 100 -23.34 -26.91 -35.87
C ASP A 100 -23.48 -27.00 -37.41
N GLN A 101 -22.36 -27.21 -38.13
CA GLN A 101 -22.30 -28.13 -39.27
C GLN A 101 -20.92 -28.21 -39.98
N GLN A 102 -20.55 -29.46 -40.29
CA GLN A 102 -19.76 -29.97 -41.41
C GLN A 102 -18.26 -30.30 -41.20
N HIS A 103 -18.07 -31.59 -40.87
CA HIS A 103 -17.00 -32.49 -41.32
C HIS A 103 -16.40 -32.12 -42.70
N PRO A 104 -15.10 -32.36 -42.92
CA PRO A 104 -14.79 -33.46 -43.82
C PRO A 104 -13.69 -34.39 -43.32
N ASP A 105 -13.92 -35.68 -43.59
CA ASP A 105 -12.95 -36.75 -43.56
C ASP A 105 -11.67 -36.39 -44.33
N ASP A 106 -10.51 -36.52 -43.68
CA ASP A 106 -9.32 -36.97 -44.39
C ASP A 106 -8.44 -37.87 -43.51
N ARG A 107 -8.54 -39.14 -43.86
CA ARG A 107 -7.72 -40.30 -43.51
C ARG A 107 -6.27 -39.96 -43.12
N ARG A 108 -5.82 -40.54 -42.01
CA ARG A 108 -4.74 -41.54 -42.01
C ARG A 108 -4.62 -42.21 -40.63
N ASP A 109 -5.05 -43.47 -40.58
CA ASP A 109 -4.62 -44.46 -39.60
C ASP A 109 -3.09 -44.55 -39.55
N ASP A 110 -2.51 -44.48 -38.35
CA ASP A 110 -1.42 -45.39 -37.97
C ASP A 110 -1.33 -45.52 -36.42
N PRO A 111 -1.13 -46.74 -35.89
CA PRO A 111 -1.32 -47.10 -34.49
C PRO A 111 -0.12 -46.76 -33.58
N PRO A 112 -0.31 -46.71 -32.23
CA PRO A 112 0.77 -46.49 -31.28
C PRO A 112 1.72 -47.70 -31.17
N PRO A 113 3.03 -47.49 -30.93
CA PRO A 113 4.01 -48.57 -30.84
C PRO A 113 3.93 -49.37 -29.52
N SER A 114 3.95 -50.69 -29.70
CA SER A 114 4.39 -51.82 -28.85
C SER A 114 4.36 -51.74 -27.32
N GLU A 115 3.68 -52.74 -26.76
CA GLU A 115 3.76 -53.27 -25.39
C GLU A 115 5.21 -53.44 -24.89
N ASN A 116 5.42 -53.16 -23.60
CA ASN A 116 6.55 -53.67 -22.84
C ASN A 116 6.02 -54.53 -21.68
N THR A 117 6.72 -55.64 -21.45
CA THR A 117 6.41 -56.79 -20.60
C THR A 117 6.20 -56.45 -19.13
#